data_AF-I3ZIW4-F1
#
_entry.id   AF-I3ZIW4-F1
#
_cell.length_a   1.000
_cell.length_b   1.000
_cell.length_c   1.000
_cell.angle_alpha   90.00
_cell.angle_beta   90.00
_cell.angle_gamma   90.00
#
_symmetry.space_group_name_H-M   'P 1'
#
loop_
_entity.id
_entity.type
_entity.pdbx_description
1 polymer ?
#
loop_
_entity_poly.entity_id
_entity_poly.type
_entity_poly.pdbx_seq_one_letter_code
_entity_poly.pdbx_strand_id
1 'polypeptide(L)'
;MLKSLVSRRGFLNGLGGAVAATALPGFAGLAYASDRRVAFVAATDGIHTMEPFGTGWRSRSFIAADAPRAMVLSTDAKTLYVANAPETYRSLPTGSVTAYRVATGGTLRRIGSSRLALSAVHPHALAVSPDNGLLAIASEGGILSLLAVQPNRHPGQVIAAHKTLISERLTVTFDMDSLLHLGNGSTGRTFRVSSRDGFELVSTGPTASVDTVALDTFGIADAKAALCGYA
;
A
#
# COMPACT_ATOMS: atom_id res chain seq x y z
N MET A 1 17.65 20.48 -3.99
CA MET A 1 18.03 19.65 -2.83
C MET A 1 16.94 19.78 -1.77
N LEU A 2 15.95 18.88 -1.76
CA LEU A 2 14.93 18.82 -0.69
C LEU A 2 14.84 17.35 -0.25
N LYS A 3 15.44 17.08 0.91
CA LYS A 3 15.36 15.80 1.61
C LYS A 3 13.93 15.60 2.09
N SER A 4 13.35 14.43 1.79
CA SER A 4 12.17 13.93 2.49
C SER A 4 12.45 13.96 4.00
N LEU A 5 11.78 14.85 4.74
CA LEU A 5 11.87 14.93 6.18
C LEU A 5 10.59 14.34 6.77
N VAL A 6 10.52 13.00 6.80
CA VAL A 6 9.72 12.37 7.85
C VAL A 6 10.35 12.82 9.17
N SER A 7 9.68 13.73 9.87
CA SER A 7 10.19 14.19 11.17
C SER A 7 10.39 12.97 12.07
N ARG A 8 11.45 12.94 12.89
CA ARG A 8 11.72 11.85 13.84
C ARG A 8 10.47 11.49 14.67
N ARG A 9 9.67 12.50 15.05
CA ARG A 9 8.41 12.32 15.77
C ARG A 9 7.33 11.65 14.91
N GLY A 10 7.21 12.01 13.63
CA GLY A 10 6.34 11.31 12.68
C GLY A 10 6.75 9.86 12.51
N PHE A 11 8.04 9.58 12.42
CA PHE A 11 8.58 8.22 12.33
C PHE A 11 8.25 7.37 13.55
N LEU A 12 8.51 7.88 14.76
CA LEU A 12 8.24 7.16 16.01
C LEU A 12 6.74 6.93 16.24
N ASN A 13 5.90 7.89 15.85
CA ASN A 13 4.46 7.69 15.89
C ASN A 13 4.02 6.58 14.91
N GLY A 14 4.54 6.59 13.68
CA GLY A 14 4.26 5.51 12.71
C GLY A 14 4.62 4.13 13.25
N LEU A 15 5.79 3.99 13.88
CA LEU A 15 6.20 2.74 14.53
C LEU A 15 5.29 2.35 15.71
N GLY A 16 4.90 3.30 16.56
CA GLY A 16 3.95 3.03 17.64
C GLY A 16 2.60 2.52 17.11
N GLY A 17 2.13 3.10 16.00
CA GLY A 17 0.90 2.67 15.33
C GLY A 17 1.02 1.25 14.77
N ALA A 18 2.19 0.91 14.22
CA ALA A 18 2.49 -0.45 13.75
C ALA A 18 2.45 -1.48 14.88
N VAL A 19 3.02 -1.15 16.06
CA VAL A 19 2.99 -2.03 17.24
C VAL A 19 1.56 -2.22 17.76
N ALA A 20 0.75 -1.15 17.81
CA ALA A 20 -0.65 -1.29 18.20
C ALA A 20 -1.46 -2.14 17.19
N ALA A 21 -1.08 -2.07 15.91
CA ALA A 21 -1.73 -2.81 14.84
C ALA A 21 -1.51 -4.32 14.93
N THR A 22 -0.36 -4.80 15.44
CA THR A 22 -0.12 -6.24 15.60
C THR A 22 -1.03 -6.91 16.63
N ALA A 23 -1.64 -6.13 17.52
CA ALA A 23 -2.64 -6.63 18.47
C ALA A 23 -4.01 -6.90 17.81
N LEU A 24 -4.24 -6.45 16.58
CA LEU A 24 -5.50 -6.68 15.87
C LEU A 24 -5.48 -8.04 15.13
N PRO A 25 -6.52 -8.89 15.31
CA PRO A 25 -6.63 -10.15 14.60
C PRO A 25 -6.58 -10.01 13.08
N GLY A 26 -5.59 -10.67 12.46
CA GLY A 26 -5.39 -10.66 11.00
C GLY A 26 -5.02 -9.29 10.43
N PHE A 27 -4.24 -8.52 11.19
CA PHE A 27 -3.48 -7.38 10.68
C PHE A 27 -2.82 -7.69 9.33
N ALA A 28 -3.04 -6.81 8.35
CA ALA A 28 -2.55 -7.01 7.00
C ALA A 28 -1.80 -5.80 6.42
N GLY A 29 -2.00 -4.59 6.95
CA GLY A 29 -1.31 -3.40 6.47
C GLY A 29 -1.53 -2.16 7.32
N LEU A 30 -0.63 -1.19 7.17
CA LEU A 30 -0.60 0.08 7.90
C LEU A 30 -0.35 1.23 6.93
N ALA A 31 -1.01 2.37 7.12
CA ALA A 31 -0.64 3.64 6.49
C ALA A 31 -0.71 4.77 7.53
N TYR A 32 0.22 5.72 7.50
CA TYR A 32 0.30 6.76 8.54
C TYR A 32 0.27 8.19 7.96
N ALA A 33 -0.77 8.95 8.32
CA ALA A 33 -0.87 10.37 8.00
C ALA A 33 -0.20 11.20 9.08
N SER A 34 1.08 11.53 8.89
CA SER A 34 1.91 12.20 9.91
C SER A 34 1.43 13.61 10.30
N ASP A 35 0.92 14.36 9.33
CA ASP A 35 0.35 15.70 9.50
C ASP A 35 -0.92 15.68 10.38
N ARG A 36 -1.70 14.61 10.25
CA ARG A 36 -2.96 14.39 10.96
C ARG A 36 -2.79 13.57 12.24
N ARG A 37 -1.61 12.98 12.45
CA ARG A 37 -1.31 12.03 13.54
C ARG A 37 -2.35 10.90 13.63
N VAL A 38 -2.67 10.31 12.49
CA VAL A 38 -3.61 9.20 12.38
C VAL A 38 -2.94 8.03 11.67
N ALA A 39 -3.13 6.83 12.21
CA ALA A 39 -2.75 5.59 11.54
C ALA A 39 -3.99 4.86 11.04
N PHE A 40 -3.91 4.27 9.86
CA PHE A 40 -4.92 3.39 9.29
C PHE A 40 -4.39 1.98 9.34
N VAL A 41 -5.17 1.07 9.90
CA VAL A 41 -4.78 -0.33 10.08
C VAL A 41 -5.79 -1.22 9.36
N ALA A 42 -5.31 -2.02 8.42
CA ALA A 42 -6.10 -3.09 7.79
C ALA A 42 -6.06 -4.32 8.67
N ALA A 43 -7.24 -4.84 9.00
CA ALA A 43 -7.45 -6.10 9.69
C ALA A 43 -8.51 -6.92 8.92
N THR A 44 -8.67 -8.19 9.25
CA THR A 44 -9.59 -9.09 8.53
C THR A 44 -11.02 -8.56 8.45
N ASP A 45 -11.46 -7.82 9.47
CA ASP A 45 -12.82 -7.28 9.61
C ASP A 45 -13.00 -5.91 8.92
N GLY A 46 -11.92 -5.19 8.63
CA GLY A 46 -11.99 -3.88 7.99
C GLY A 46 -10.80 -2.98 8.27
N ILE A 47 -11.05 -1.68 8.28
CA ILE A 47 -10.02 -0.66 8.45
C ILE A 47 -10.28 0.09 9.76
N HIS A 48 -9.32 0.01 10.67
CA HIS A 48 -9.30 0.75 11.93
C HIS A 48 -8.53 2.06 11.73
N THR A 49 -9.13 3.15 12.17
CA THR A 49 -8.47 4.46 12.26
C THR A 49 -8.00 4.63 13.69
N MET A 50 -6.70 4.73 13.88
CA MET A 50 -6.05 4.81 15.18
C MET A 50 -5.51 6.22 15.40
N GLU A 51 -5.59 6.69 16.64
CA GLU A 51 -4.98 7.95 17.06
C GLU A 51 -4.09 7.76 18.30
N PRO A 52 -3.04 8.58 18.46
CA PRO A 52 -2.22 8.56 19.66
C PRO A 52 -3.06 8.89 20.89
N PHE A 53 -2.90 8.10 21.95
CA PHE A 53 -3.54 8.30 23.24
C PHE A 53 -2.57 7.99 24.38
N GLY A 54 -2.10 9.03 25.06
CA GLY A 54 -1.02 8.90 26.03
C GLY A 54 0.26 8.39 25.38
N THR A 55 0.78 7.27 25.87
CA THR A 55 1.93 6.55 25.30
C THR A 55 1.54 5.47 24.28
N GLY A 56 0.24 5.24 24.08
CA GLY A 56 -0.28 4.18 23.22
C GLY A 56 -1.11 4.71 22.06
N TRP A 57 -1.87 3.80 21.46
CA TRP A 57 -2.81 4.07 20.38
C TRP A 57 -4.18 3.56 20.78
N ARG A 58 -5.22 4.27 20.34
CA ARG A 58 -6.61 3.81 20.48
C ARG A 58 -7.32 3.84 19.15
N SER A 59 -8.24 2.91 18.95
CA SER A 59 -9.16 2.96 17.82
C SER A 59 -10.13 4.13 18.01
N ARG A 60 -10.19 4.99 17.00
CA ARG A 60 -11.08 6.14 16.92
C ARG A 60 -12.32 5.82 16.11
N SER A 61 -12.15 5.13 14.99
CA SER A 61 -13.24 4.74 14.11
C SER A 61 -12.90 3.48 13.34
N PHE A 62 -13.93 2.81 12.86
CA PHE A 62 -13.84 1.59 12.08
C PHE A 62 -14.73 1.70 10.85
N ILE A 63 -14.27 1.17 9.72
CA ILE A 63 -15.09 0.95 8.54
C ILE A 63 -14.92 -0.49 8.07
N ALA A 64 -16.04 -1.17 7.88
CA ALA A 64 -16.02 -2.51 7.29
C ALA A 64 -15.42 -2.45 5.88
N ALA A 65 -14.47 -3.33 5.61
CA ALA A 65 -13.85 -3.50 4.31
C ALA A 65 -13.69 -4.98 4.02
N ASP A 66 -13.78 -5.34 2.75
CA ASP A 66 -13.80 -6.73 2.32
C ASP A 66 -12.37 -7.26 2.19
N ALA A 67 -11.91 -8.01 3.20
CA ALA A 67 -10.57 -8.61 3.25
C ALA A 67 -9.42 -7.67 2.84
N PRO A 68 -9.24 -6.52 3.51
CA PRO A 68 -8.18 -5.58 3.18
C PRO A 68 -6.79 -6.19 3.45
N ARG A 69 -5.86 -6.05 2.52
CA ARG A 69 -4.53 -6.71 2.59
C ARG A 69 -3.31 -5.83 2.39
N ALA A 70 -3.46 -4.71 1.68
CA ALA A 70 -2.42 -3.72 1.56
C ALA A 70 -3.06 -2.35 1.45
N MET A 71 -2.38 -1.32 1.96
CA MET A 71 -2.88 0.05 1.93
C MET A 71 -1.76 1.03 1.62
N VAL A 72 -2.12 2.15 1.00
CA VAL A 72 -1.20 3.28 0.79
C VAL A 72 -1.98 4.58 0.81
N LEU A 73 -1.41 5.63 1.39
CA LEU A 73 -1.94 6.98 1.28
C LEU A 73 -1.46 7.63 -0.03
N SER A 74 -2.31 8.46 -0.64
CA SER A 74 -1.87 9.43 -1.64
C SER A 74 -0.79 10.34 -1.05
N THR A 75 0.07 10.92 -1.88
CA THR A 75 1.15 11.81 -1.43
C THR A 75 0.65 13.09 -0.75
N ASP A 76 -0.60 13.49 -1.02
CA ASP A 76 -1.30 14.58 -0.31
C ASP A 76 -2.04 14.11 0.97
N ALA A 77 -1.97 12.81 1.28
CA ALA A 77 -2.64 12.11 2.37
C ALA A 77 -4.16 12.34 2.45
N LYS A 78 -4.81 12.71 1.34
CA LYS A 78 -6.26 12.94 1.25
C LYS A 78 -7.05 11.71 0.80
N THR A 79 -6.35 10.68 0.29
CA THR A 79 -6.95 9.44 -0.21
C THR A 79 -6.18 8.25 0.34
N LEU A 80 -6.90 7.27 0.87
CA LEU A 80 -6.36 5.98 1.24
C LEU A 80 -6.80 4.97 0.18
N TYR A 81 -5.84 4.33 -0.48
CA TYR A 81 -6.09 3.20 -1.36
C TYR A 81 -5.86 1.91 -0.61
N VAL A 82 -6.76 0.95 -0.80
CA VAL A 82 -6.78 -0.32 -0.08
C VAL A 82 -6.96 -1.44 -1.09
N ALA A 83 -5.95 -2.29 -1.22
CA ALA A 83 -6.05 -3.52 -1.98
C ALA A 83 -6.73 -4.58 -1.12
N ASN A 84 -7.73 -5.24 -1.71
CA ASN A 84 -8.65 -6.15 -1.07
C ASN A 84 -8.52 -7.52 -1.73
N ALA A 85 -8.53 -8.57 -0.92
CA ALA A 85 -8.43 -9.96 -1.35
C ALA A 85 -9.73 -10.74 -1.07
N PRO A 86 -10.89 -10.31 -1.62
CA PRO A 86 -12.11 -11.08 -1.47
C PRO A 86 -11.95 -12.43 -2.18
N GLU A 87 -12.70 -13.45 -1.72
CA GLU A 87 -12.73 -14.75 -2.40
C GLU A 87 -13.16 -14.60 -3.87
N THR A 88 -14.15 -13.73 -4.11
CA THR A 88 -14.54 -13.32 -5.46
C THR A 88 -14.88 -11.82 -5.48
N TYR A 89 -14.55 -11.14 -6.57
CA TYR A 89 -15.03 -9.78 -6.83
C TYR A 89 -15.88 -9.80 -8.10
N ARG A 90 -17.17 -9.49 -7.95
CA ARG A 90 -18.17 -9.57 -9.02
C ARG A 90 -18.15 -10.93 -9.73
N SER A 91 -18.18 -12.00 -8.93
CA SER A 91 -18.20 -13.40 -9.38
C SER A 91 -16.94 -13.87 -10.11
N LEU A 92 -15.82 -13.16 -9.97
CA LEU A 92 -14.55 -13.54 -10.59
C LEU A 92 -13.45 -13.70 -9.53
N PRO A 93 -12.52 -14.67 -9.69
CA PRO A 93 -11.39 -14.86 -8.79
C PRO A 93 -10.34 -13.78 -9.05
N THR A 94 -10.52 -12.62 -8.42
CA THR A 94 -9.71 -11.42 -8.65
C THR A 94 -9.82 -10.51 -7.43
N GLY A 95 -8.71 -9.87 -7.08
CA GLY A 95 -8.70 -8.83 -6.07
C GLY A 95 -9.37 -7.56 -6.56
N SER A 96 -9.47 -6.60 -5.65
CA SER A 96 -9.91 -5.25 -5.98
C SER A 96 -9.06 -4.21 -5.28
N VAL A 97 -9.14 -2.97 -5.75
CA VAL A 97 -8.67 -1.81 -5.00
C VAL A 97 -9.86 -0.92 -4.69
N THR A 98 -9.92 -0.40 -3.47
CA THR A 98 -10.94 0.54 -3.01
C THR A 98 -10.25 1.81 -2.56
N ALA A 99 -10.78 2.95 -2.98
CA ALA A 99 -10.32 4.26 -2.53
C ALA A 99 -11.29 4.84 -1.50
N TYR A 100 -10.71 5.42 -0.46
CA TYR A 100 -11.41 6.15 0.60
C TYR A 100 -10.89 7.57 0.65
N ARG A 101 -11.79 8.54 0.69
CA ARG A 101 -11.44 9.92 1.04
C ARG A 101 -11.15 9.99 2.53
N VAL A 102 -10.04 10.62 2.88
CA VAL A 102 -9.60 10.86 4.25
C VAL A 102 -10.04 12.27 4.65
N ALA A 103 -10.99 12.37 5.56
CA ALA A 103 -11.43 13.64 6.11
C ALA A 103 -10.45 14.17 7.18
N THR A 104 -10.62 15.42 7.58
CA THR A 104 -9.93 16.01 8.73
C THR A 104 -10.23 15.17 9.97
N GLY A 105 -9.18 14.68 10.65
CA GLY A 105 -9.31 13.78 11.79
C GLY A 105 -9.35 12.28 11.45
N GLY A 106 -9.14 11.90 10.19
CA GLY A 106 -8.93 10.50 9.80
C GLY A 106 -10.19 9.72 9.47
N THR A 107 -11.38 10.32 9.48
CA THR A 107 -12.60 9.59 9.08
C THR A 107 -12.52 9.20 7.60
N LEU A 108 -12.82 7.93 7.31
CA LEU A 108 -12.81 7.39 5.96
C LEU A 108 -14.21 7.42 5.33
N ARG A 109 -14.29 7.86 4.08
CA ARG A 109 -15.48 7.73 3.25
C ARG A 109 -15.13 7.04 1.94
N ARG A 110 -15.70 5.87 1.67
CA ARG A 110 -15.50 5.17 0.40
C ARG A 110 -15.91 6.08 -0.75
N ILE A 111 -15.02 6.21 -1.74
CA ILE A 111 -15.32 6.95 -2.98
C ILE A 111 -15.55 5.98 -4.12
N GLY A 112 -14.70 4.96 -4.28
CA GLY A 112 -14.85 4.02 -5.39
C GLY A 112 -14.05 2.74 -5.23
N SER A 113 -14.29 1.81 -6.15
CA SER A 113 -13.56 0.55 -6.22
C SER A 113 -13.44 0.08 -7.66
N SER A 114 -12.31 -0.55 -7.97
CA SER A 114 -12.02 -1.13 -9.27
C SER A 114 -11.42 -2.52 -9.11
N ARG A 115 -11.68 -3.35 -10.10
CA ARG A 115 -11.14 -4.70 -10.21
C ARG A 115 -9.66 -4.65 -10.59
N LEU A 116 -8.88 -5.62 -10.11
CA LEU A 116 -7.52 -5.87 -10.60
C LEU A 116 -7.53 -6.69 -11.89
N ALA A 117 -6.33 -7.00 -12.42
CA ALA A 117 -6.19 -7.86 -13.59
C ALA A 117 -6.83 -9.24 -13.34
N LEU A 118 -7.18 -9.94 -14.44
CA LEU A 118 -7.66 -11.32 -14.36
C LEU A 118 -6.64 -12.18 -13.62
N SER A 119 -7.12 -13.02 -12.71
CA SER A 119 -6.30 -13.90 -11.86
C SER A 119 -5.35 -13.19 -10.89
N ALA A 120 -5.39 -11.86 -10.78
CA ALA A 120 -4.68 -11.11 -9.73
C ALA A 120 -5.40 -11.30 -8.38
N VAL A 121 -5.27 -12.50 -7.80
CA VAL A 121 -5.83 -12.87 -6.50
C VAL A 121 -4.86 -12.51 -5.37
N HIS A 122 -5.40 -12.31 -4.17
CA HIS A 122 -4.61 -12.01 -2.97
C HIS A 122 -3.59 -10.88 -3.17
N PRO A 123 -4.01 -9.64 -3.51
CA PRO A 123 -3.09 -8.52 -3.56
C PRO A 123 -2.40 -8.31 -2.23
N HIS A 124 -1.11 -7.97 -2.30
CA HIS A 124 -0.23 -8.07 -1.14
C HIS A 124 0.76 -6.91 -1.00
N ALA A 125 0.91 -6.09 -2.05
CA ALA A 125 1.63 -4.84 -2.02
C ALA A 125 0.97 -3.83 -2.98
N LEU A 126 1.07 -2.54 -2.63
CA LEU A 126 0.39 -1.45 -3.31
C LEU A 126 1.29 -0.20 -3.26
N ALA A 127 1.42 0.51 -4.37
CA ALA A 127 2.11 1.78 -4.45
C ALA A 127 1.31 2.79 -5.27
N VAL A 128 1.46 4.06 -4.93
CA VAL A 128 0.90 5.21 -5.66
C VAL A 128 2.04 6.02 -6.24
N SER A 129 1.90 6.48 -7.48
CA SER A 129 2.91 7.34 -8.10
C SER A 129 2.98 8.71 -7.40
N PRO A 130 4.13 9.42 -7.45
CA PRO A 130 4.29 10.70 -6.75
C PRO A 130 3.25 11.76 -7.14
N ASP A 131 2.85 11.77 -8.41
CA ASP A 131 1.82 12.64 -8.97
C ASP A 131 0.38 12.20 -8.61
N ASN A 132 0.22 11.05 -7.95
CA ASN A 132 -1.05 10.38 -7.64
C ASN A 132 -1.88 10.00 -8.87
N GLY A 133 -1.26 9.89 -10.04
CA GLY A 133 -1.91 9.55 -11.31
C GLY A 133 -1.99 8.04 -11.58
N LEU A 134 -1.19 7.22 -10.89
CA LEU A 134 -1.09 5.79 -11.10
C LEU A 134 -1.11 5.00 -9.79
N LEU A 135 -1.64 3.79 -9.86
CA LEU A 135 -1.54 2.77 -8.81
C LEU A 135 -0.90 1.51 -9.39
N ALA A 136 0.08 0.97 -8.68
CA ALA A 136 0.69 -0.31 -8.98
C ALA A 136 0.38 -1.30 -7.85
N ILE A 137 -0.18 -2.46 -8.19
CA ILE A 137 -0.63 -3.47 -7.22
C ILE A 137 -0.01 -4.81 -7.56
N ALA A 138 0.79 -5.33 -6.64
CA ALA A 138 1.33 -6.68 -6.74
C ALA A 138 0.40 -7.69 -6.06
N SER A 139 0.20 -8.81 -6.73
CA SER A 139 -0.67 -9.92 -6.32
C SER A 139 0.08 -11.25 -6.37
N GLU A 140 -0.49 -12.26 -5.72
CA GLU A 140 0.07 -13.61 -5.72
C GLU A 140 0.26 -14.16 -7.14
N GLY A 141 1.22 -15.07 -7.26
CA GLY A 141 1.68 -15.56 -8.55
C GLY A 141 2.43 -14.50 -9.37
N GLY A 142 2.85 -13.38 -8.80
CA GLY A 142 3.67 -12.40 -9.49
C GLY A 142 2.94 -11.59 -10.55
N ILE A 143 1.65 -11.31 -10.34
CA ILE A 143 0.88 -10.41 -11.21
C ILE A 143 0.99 -8.99 -10.67
N LEU A 144 1.34 -8.05 -11.54
CA LEU A 144 1.40 -6.63 -11.28
C LEU A 144 0.32 -5.93 -12.11
N SER A 145 -0.63 -5.28 -11.46
CA SER A 145 -1.67 -4.48 -12.10
C SER A 145 -1.30 -3.00 -12.04
N LEU A 146 -1.38 -2.29 -13.17
CA LEU A 146 -1.27 -0.83 -13.23
C LEU A 146 -2.65 -0.25 -13.54
N LEU A 147 -3.09 0.70 -12.72
CA LEU A 147 -4.35 1.41 -12.89
C LEU A 147 -4.07 2.91 -13.01
N ALA A 148 -4.77 3.58 -13.91
CA ALA A 148 -4.85 5.03 -13.89
C ALA A 148 -5.75 5.49 -12.75
N VAL A 149 -5.36 6.57 -12.07
CA VAL A 149 -6.19 7.24 -11.07
C VAL A 149 -6.90 8.41 -11.74
N GLN A 150 -8.21 8.44 -11.62
CA GLN A 150 -9.03 9.51 -12.16
C GLN A 150 -8.83 10.83 -11.37
N PRO A 151 -9.14 12.00 -11.94
CA PRO A 151 -9.01 13.29 -11.23
C PRO A 151 -9.77 13.36 -9.90
N ASN A 152 -10.88 12.63 -9.77
CA ASN A 152 -11.65 12.52 -8.53
C ASN A 152 -11.06 11.53 -7.49
N ARG A 153 -9.86 11.01 -7.75
CA ARG A 153 -9.15 9.98 -6.96
C ARG A 153 -9.77 8.58 -7.00
N HIS A 154 -10.71 8.32 -7.92
CA HIS A 154 -11.14 6.95 -8.16
C HIS A 154 -10.02 6.14 -8.83
N PRO A 155 -9.82 4.87 -8.41
CA PRO A 155 -9.06 3.95 -9.22
C PRO A 155 -9.83 3.70 -10.52
N GLY A 156 -9.19 3.89 -11.66
CA GLY A 156 -9.71 3.59 -12.98
C GLY A 156 -9.67 2.09 -13.29
N GLN A 157 -9.81 1.75 -14.57
CA GLN A 157 -9.60 0.38 -15.02
C GLN A 157 -8.11 0.05 -15.05
N VAL A 158 -7.80 -1.25 -15.08
CA VAL A 158 -6.45 -1.74 -15.34
C VAL A 158 -6.05 -1.33 -16.75
N ILE A 159 -4.97 -0.55 -16.84
CA ILE A 159 -4.42 -0.06 -18.12
C ILE A 159 -3.30 -0.96 -18.63
N ALA A 160 -2.60 -1.65 -17.73
CA ALA A 160 -1.58 -2.63 -18.07
C ALA A 160 -1.46 -3.68 -16.97
N ALA A 161 -1.02 -4.88 -17.34
CA ALA A 161 -0.66 -5.93 -16.41
C ALA A 161 0.70 -6.52 -16.81
N HIS A 162 1.54 -6.80 -15.82
CA HIS A 162 2.81 -7.47 -16.02
C HIS A 162 2.84 -8.76 -15.18
N LYS A 163 3.23 -9.87 -15.81
CA LYS A 163 3.44 -11.15 -15.11
C LYS A 163 4.93 -11.37 -14.97
N THR A 164 5.37 -11.56 -13.73
CA THR A 164 6.69 -12.10 -13.46
C THR A 164 6.59 -13.59 -13.11
N LEU A 165 7.62 -14.36 -13.46
CA LEU A 165 7.69 -15.80 -13.21
C LEU A 165 8.27 -16.13 -11.82
N ILE A 166 8.24 -15.17 -10.91
CA ILE A 166 8.82 -15.29 -9.57
C ILE A 166 7.71 -15.79 -8.64
N SER A 167 8.00 -16.84 -7.85
CA SER A 167 7.08 -17.44 -6.89
C SER A 167 6.99 -16.67 -5.57
N GLU A 168 7.91 -15.74 -5.34
CA GLU A 168 8.04 -15.00 -4.09
C GLU A 168 7.18 -13.73 -4.05
N ARG A 169 6.89 -13.28 -2.83
CA ARG A 169 6.08 -12.10 -2.55
C ARG A 169 6.82 -10.82 -2.96
N LEU A 170 6.28 -10.13 -3.95
CA LEU A 170 6.87 -8.90 -4.49
C LEU A 170 6.58 -7.68 -3.62
N THR A 171 7.56 -6.82 -3.43
CA THR A 171 7.39 -5.43 -2.98
C THR A 171 7.28 -4.53 -4.20
N VAL A 172 6.51 -3.45 -4.08
CA VAL A 172 6.32 -2.46 -5.14
C VAL A 172 6.43 -1.06 -4.53
N THR A 173 7.18 -0.17 -5.17
CA THR A 173 7.30 1.23 -4.76
C THR A 173 7.61 2.13 -5.94
N PHE A 174 7.23 3.40 -5.86
CA PHE A 174 7.66 4.42 -6.81
C PHE A 174 8.81 5.23 -6.21
N ASP A 175 9.80 5.58 -7.03
CA ASP A 175 10.74 6.64 -6.69
C ASP A 175 10.18 8.03 -7.02
N MET A 176 10.97 9.05 -6.70
CA MET A 176 10.61 10.46 -6.96
C MET A 176 10.62 10.81 -8.45
N ASP A 177 11.31 10.03 -9.29
CA ASP A 177 11.36 10.18 -10.74
C ASP A 177 10.23 9.40 -11.44
N SER A 178 9.28 8.87 -10.64
CA SER A 178 8.13 8.08 -11.09
C SER A 178 8.50 6.75 -11.76
N LEU A 179 9.70 6.25 -11.50
CA LEU A 179 10.06 4.88 -11.83
C LEU A 179 9.45 3.93 -10.79
N LEU A 180 8.94 2.81 -11.29
CA LEU A 180 8.36 1.76 -10.48
C LEU A 180 9.41 0.69 -10.21
N HIS A 181 9.74 0.51 -8.94
CA HIS A 181 10.60 -0.55 -8.49
C HIS A 181 9.77 -1.75 -8.01
N LEU A 182 10.17 -2.93 -8.46
CA LEU A 182 9.62 -4.21 -8.09
C LEU A 182 10.74 -5.07 -7.53
N GLY A 183 10.58 -5.64 -6.34
CA GLY A 183 11.62 -6.46 -5.72
C GLY A 183 11.08 -7.65 -4.94
N ASN A 184 11.93 -8.63 -4.68
CA ASN A 184 11.64 -9.77 -3.79
C ASN A 184 12.79 -10.01 -2.78
N GLY A 185 13.57 -8.97 -2.47
CA GLY A 185 14.74 -9.06 -1.59
C GLY A 185 16.01 -9.60 -2.27
N SER A 186 15.88 -10.46 -3.29
CA SER A 186 17.02 -11.02 -4.05
C SER A 186 17.20 -10.38 -5.43
N THR A 187 16.10 -10.07 -6.11
CA THR A 187 16.09 -9.47 -7.45
C THR A 187 15.22 -8.22 -7.47
N GLY A 188 15.67 -7.23 -8.23
CA GLY A 188 15.00 -5.96 -8.48
C GLY A 188 14.77 -5.75 -9.97
N ARG A 189 13.61 -5.18 -10.29
CA ARG A 189 13.28 -4.67 -11.62
C ARG A 189 12.81 -3.23 -11.48
N THR A 190 13.24 -2.39 -12.40
CA THR A 190 12.78 -1.01 -12.47
C THR A 190 12.06 -0.82 -13.80
N PHE A 191 10.85 -0.29 -13.72
CA PHE A 191 10.02 0.02 -14.86
C PHE A 191 9.82 1.53 -14.95
N ARG A 192 9.86 2.06 -16.16
CA ARG A 192 9.16 3.30 -16.48
C ARG A 192 7.71 2.92 -16.73
N VAL A 193 6.79 3.67 -16.15
CA VAL A 193 5.36 3.40 -16.32
C VAL A 193 4.60 4.65 -16.73
N SER A 194 3.60 4.48 -17.59
CA SER A 194 2.73 5.57 -18.02
C SER A 194 1.31 5.07 -18.27
N SER A 195 0.34 5.98 -18.25
CA SER A 195 -1.05 5.65 -18.57
C SER A 195 -1.25 5.23 -20.03
N ARG A 196 -0.32 5.60 -20.91
CA ARG A 196 -0.37 5.36 -22.35
C ARG A 196 0.36 4.07 -22.75
N ASP A 197 1.54 3.86 -22.18
CA ASP A 197 2.50 2.85 -22.63
C ASP A 197 2.62 1.67 -21.66
N GLY A 198 1.97 1.75 -20.48
CA GLY A 198 1.93 0.67 -19.52
C GLY A 198 3.27 0.50 -18.80
N PHE A 199 3.94 -0.62 -19.01
CA PHE A 199 5.23 -0.95 -18.39
C PHE A 199 6.34 -1.02 -19.44
N GLU A 200 7.40 -0.23 -19.24
CA GLU A 200 8.64 -0.29 -19.99
C GLU A 200 9.77 -0.70 -19.03
N LEU A 201 10.41 -1.84 -19.26
CA LEU A 201 11.51 -2.29 -18.41
C LEU A 201 12.74 -1.41 -18.65
N VAL A 202 13.20 -0.74 -17.60
CA VAL A 202 14.39 0.14 -17.65
C VAL A 202 15.64 -0.62 -17.23
N SER A 203 15.54 -1.41 -16.15
CA SER A 203 16.69 -2.17 -15.66
C SER A 203 16.28 -3.40 -14.85
N THR A 204 17.21 -4.35 -14.79
CA THR A 204 17.16 -5.53 -13.94
C THR A 204 18.47 -5.63 -13.17
N GLY A 205 18.43 -6.01 -11.91
CA GLY A 205 19.62 -6.21 -11.11
C GLY A 205 19.29 -6.76 -9.73
N PRO A 206 20.28 -6.94 -8.85
CA PRO A 206 19.99 -7.11 -7.43
C PRO A 206 19.19 -5.91 -6.93
N THR A 207 18.36 -6.12 -5.91
CA THR A 207 17.64 -5.04 -5.21
C THR A 207 18.67 -4.11 -4.57
N ALA A 208 19.23 -3.18 -5.35
CA ALA A 208 20.08 -2.12 -4.82
C ALA A 208 19.18 -1.30 -3.90
N SER A 209 19.46 -1.46 -2.60
CA SER A 209 18.82 -0.83 -1.45
C SER A 209 17.66 0.11 -1.79
N VAL A 210 16.43 -0.37 -1.62
CA VAL A 210 15.25 0.49 -1.53
C VAL A 210 15.32 1.22 -0.18
N ASP A 211 16.34 2.05 0.01
CA ASP A 211 16.55 2.95 1.15
C ASP A 211 15.66 4.18 0.97
N THR A 212 14.34 3.98 0.86
CA THR A 212 13.40 5.12 0.86
C THR A 212 12.02 4.71 1.37
N VAL A 213 11.78 5.08 2.64
CA VAL A 213 10.46 5.29 3.27
C VAL A 213 9.61 4.01 3.44
N ALA A 214 10.16 3.04 4.17
CA ALA A 214 9.42 1.96 4.80
C ALA A 214 8.70 2.46 6.07
N LEU A 215 7.65 3.26 5.91
CA LEU A 215 6.58 3.38 6.92
C LEU A 215 5.19 3.25 6.30
N ASP A 216 5.08 3.48 4.99
CA ASP A 216 3.83 3.29 4.23
C ASP A 216 3.69 1.87 3.65
N THR A 217 4.73 1.03 3.78
CA THR A 217 4.79 -0.29 3.11
C THR A 217 5.40 -1.37 4.00
N PHE A 218 5.12 -1.41 5.32
CA PHE A 218 5.48 -2.58 6.12
C PHE A 218 4.56 -3.76 5.77
N GLY A 219 5.02 -4.56 4.80
CA GLY A 219 4.55 -5.93 4.60
C GLY A 219 4.96 -6.81 5.78
N ILE A 220 4.07 -7.73 6.13
CA ILE A 220 4.02 -8.58 7.34
C ILE A 220 5.31 -9.37 7.66
N ALA A 221 6.25 -9.54 6.72
CA ALA A 221 7.46 -10.35 6.95
C ALA A 221 8.49 -9.66 7.87
N ASP A 222 8.70 -8.35 7.75
CA ASP A 222 9.79 -7.66 8.46
C ASP A 222 9.40 -7.14 9.85
N ALA A 223 8.10 -6.94 10.12
CA ALA A 223 7.64 -6.53 11.45
C ALA A 223 7.92 -7.61 12.51
N LYS A 224 7.88 -8.90 12.13
CA LYS A 224 8.18 -10.01 13.04
C LYS A 224 9.69 -10.12 13.29
N ALA A 225 10.53 -9.86 12.28
CA ALA A 225 11.99 -9.85 12.42
C ALA A 225 12.49 -8.65 13.26
N ALA A 226 11.88 -7.47 13.10
CA ALA A 226 12.22 -6.28 13.89
C ALA A 226 11.86 -6.41 15.38
N LEU A 227 10.85 -7.21 15.72
CA LEU A 227 10.42 -7.45 17.11
C LEU A 227 11.18 -8.60 17.80
N CYS A 228 11.71 -9.57 17.05
CA CYS A 228 12.50 -10.68 17.63
C CYS A 228 13.96 -10.32 17.92
N GLY A 229 14.44 -9.13 17.52
CA GLY A 229 15.80 -8.65 17.82
C GLY A 229 15.94 -7.88 19.14
N TYR A 230 14.84 -7.67 19.87
CA TYR A 230 14.82 -7.06 21.21
C TYR A 230 14.18 -8.04 22.21
N ALA A 231 14.89 -9.13 22.48
CA ALA A 231 14.69 -9.99 23.64
C ALA A 231 16.06 -10.24 24.30
#